data_AF-A0A0R2WI22-F1
#
_entry.id   AF-A0A0R2WI22-F1
#
_cell.length_a   1.000
_cell.length_b   1.000
_cell.length_c   1.000
_cell.angle_alpha   90.00
_cell.angle_beta   90.00
_cell.angle_gamma   90.00
#
_symmetry.space_group_name_H-M   'P 1'
#
loop_
_entity.id
_entity.type
_entity.pdbx_description
1 polymer ?
#
loop_
_entity_poly.entity_id
_entity_poly.type
_entity_poly.pdbx_seq_one_letter_code
_entity_poly.pdbx_strand_id
1 'polypeptide(L)'
;MCPVNAIRVAYTGELGWELHHPIEMQRYLWDQLMAAGAEHGLKLVGARAQNWLRQEKSYRAFGTELGRDATPIEAGLDRFIDLSKEFHGKEAMLATGIRSKCVTLLIDGPSDCDPWGKEALVVNGEKIGRLTSGGWSVAFGKQIGMGYVRPDLAVVGTKLQVRIMRALWDVEVVEDSPFDPSNARIRING
;
A
#
# COMPACT_ATOMS: atom_id res chain seq x y z
N MET A 1 34.21 3.43 11.09
CA MET A 1 33.34 4.40 10.38
C MET A 1 32.70 3.68 9.22
N CYS A 2 31.37 3.76 9.07
CA CYS A 2 30.63 3.14 7.96
C CYS A 2 30.21 4.24 6.98
N PRO A 3 30.59 4.18 5.69
CA PRO A 3 30.02 5.08 4.69
C PRO A 3 28.55 4.73 4.45
N VAL A 4 27.68 5.74 4.41
CA VAL A 4 26.23 5.56 4.25
C VAL A 4 25.69 6.59 3.27
N ASN A 5 24.88 6.12 2.33
CA ASN A 5 23.97 6.96 1.55
C ASN A 5 22.59 6.89 2.21
N ALA A 6 22.18 7.98 2.85
CA ALA A 6 20.88 8.07 3.51
C ALA A 6 19.84 8.70 2.57
N ILE A 7 18.79 7.96 2.26
CA ILE A 7 17.67 8.44 1.43
C ILE A 7 16.48 8.65 2.35
N ARG A 8 15.96 9.88 2.39
CA ARG A 8 14.78 10.22 3.19
C ARG A 8 13.51 9.74 2.49
N VAL A 9 13.20 8.47 2.67
CA VAL A 9 12.02 7.77 2.15
C VAL A 9 11.64 6.67 3.12
N ALA A 10 10.35 6.37 3.24
CA ALA A 10 9.87 5.30 4.11
C ALA A 10 8.63 4.66 3.52
N TYR A 11 8.69 3.35 3.25
CA TYR A 11 7.55 2.58 2.76
C TYR A 11 6.45 2.38 3.84
N THR A 12 6.73 2.75 5.09
CA THR A 12 5.78 2.73 6.20
C THR A 12 4.95 4.02 6.31
N GLY A 13 5.30 5.09 5.59
CA GLY A 13 4.61 6.39 5.69
C GLY A 13 4.97 7.24 6.92
N GLU A 14 5.94 6.80 7.71
CA GLU A 14 6.44 7.51 8.88
C GLU A 14 7.77 8.23 8.57
N LEU A 15 8.24 9.09 9.47
CA LEU A 15 9.58 9.66 9.36
C LEU A 15 10.63 8.54 9.40
N GLY A 16 11.56 8.55 8.43
CA GLY A 16 12.63 7.56 8.36
C GLY A 16 13.56 7.77 7.18
N TRP A 17 14.60 6.93 7.16
CA TRP A 17 15.60 6.88 6.10
C TRP A 17 15.89 5.44 5.71
N GLU A 18 16.12 5.22 4.42
CA GLU A 18 16.77 4.01 3.90
C GLU A 18 18.29 4.26 3.91
N LEU A 19 19.04 3.38 4.59
CA LEU A 19 20.49 3.51 4.77
C LEU A 19 21.23 2.50 3.89
N HIS A 20 21.67 2.96 2.72
CA HIS A 20 22.44 2.14 1.78
C HIS A 20 23.92 2.17 2.12
N HIS A 21 24.54 1.00 2.25
CA HIS A 21 25.91 0.84 2.72
C HIS A 21 26.56 -0.42 2.12
N PRO A 22 27.90 -0.53 2.10
CA PRO A 22 28.59 -1.75 1.69
C PRO A 22 28.23 -2.94 2.59
N ILE A 23 28.03 -4.12 1.99
CA ILE A 23 27.49 -5.30 2.68
C ILE A 23 28.36 -5.76 3.85
N GLU A 24 29.67 -5.57 3.76
CA GLU A 24 30.64 -5.90 4.82
C GLU A 24 30.44 -5.05 6.09
N MET A 25 29.80 -3.89 5.98
CA MET A 25 29.53 -3.00 7.10
C MET A 25 28.19 -3.29 7.81
N GLN A 26 27.37 -4.21 7.30
CA GLN A 26 26.01 -4.47 7.79
C GLN A 26 25.94 -4.70 9.31
N ARG A 27 26.81 -5.56 9.85
CA ARG A 27 26.84 -5.84 11.30
C ARG A 27 27.27 -4.63 12.12
N TYR A 28 28.32 -3.94 11.65
CA TYR A 28 28.80 -2.74 12.32
C TYR A 28 27.71 -1.66 12.38
N LEU A 29 27.06 -1.35 11.25
CA LEU A 29 26.00 -0.34 11.20
C LEU A 29 24.81 -0.75 12.08
N TRP A 30 24.41 -2.02 12.03
CA TRP A 30 23.37 -2.57 12.89
C TRP A 30 23.65 -2.35 14.37
N ASP A 31 24.84 -2.74 14.85
CA ASP A 31 25.21 -2.63 16.25
C ASP A 31 25.20 -1.16 16.72
N GLN A 32 25.67 -0.24 15.87
CA GLN A 32 25.64 1.20 16.17
C GLN A 32 24.20 1.73 16.28
N LEU A 33 23.30 1.33 15.37
CA LEU A 33 21.89 1.76 15.39
C LEU A 33 21.16 1.18 16.61
N MET A 34 21.39 -0.08 16.96
CA MET A 34 20.78 -0.71 18.13
C MET A 34 21.24 -0.04 19.43
N ALA A 35 22.54 0.27 19.55
CA ALA A 35 23.08 0.97 20.71
C ALA A 35 22.49 2.39 20.85
N ALA A 36 22.48 3.17 19.77
CA ALA A 36 21.92 4.52 19.77
C ALA A 36 20.40 4.53 19.99
N GLY A 37 19.68 3.56 19.44
CA GLY A 37 18.23 3.45 19.57
C GLY A 37 17.73 2.95 20.92
N ALA A 38 18.61 2.43 21.79
CA ALA A 38 18.22 1.79 23.04
C ALA A 38 17.47 2.76 23.98
N GLU A 39 17.94 4.00 24.12
CA GLU A 39 17.28 5.02 24.95
C GLU A 39 15.92 5.46 24.40
N HIS A 40 15.70 5.27 23.10
CA HIS A 40 14.44 5.57 22.41
C HIS A 40 13.49 4.36 22.35
N GLY A 41 13.86 3.22 22.95
CA GLY A 41 13.06 2.00 22.91
C GLY A 41 12.93 1.41 21.51
N LEU A 42 13.98 1.54 20.69
CA LEU A 42 14.03 1.00 19.33
C LEU A 42 13.67 -0.50 19.30
N LYS A 43 12.83 -0.88 18.34
CA LYS A 43 12.41 -2.27 18.12
C LYS A 43 12.61 -2.65 16.68
N LEU A 44 12.93 -3.93 16.48
CA LEU A 44 13.00 -4.52 15.15
C LEU A 44 11.59 -4.75 14.61
N VAL A 45 11.42 -4.47 13.32
CA VAL A 45 10.17 -4.66 12.60
C VAL A 45 10.40 -5.58 11.41
N GLY A 46 9.46 -6.50 11.19
CA GLY A 46 9.53 -7.45 10.08
C GLY A 46 8.71 -7.01 8.87
N ALA A 47 8.91 -7.69 7.74
CA ALA A 47 8.25 -7.40 6.47
C ALA A 47 6.70 -7.46 6.54
N ARG A 48 6.11 -8.27 7.41
CA ARG A 48 4.65 -8.37 7.55
C ARG A 48 4.05 -7.06 8.07
N ALA A 49 4.64 -6.49 9.12
CA ALA A 49 4.20 -5.20 9.64
C ALA A 49 4.41 -4.09 8.61
N GLN A 50 5.53 -4.09 7.89
CA GLN A 50 5.77 -3.14 6.80
C GLN A 50 4.71 -3.26 5.68
N ASN A 51 4.32 -4.48 5.29
CA ASN A 51 3.26 -4.70 4.30
C ASN A 51 1.88 -4.21 4.78
N TRP A 52 1.63 -4.19 6.09
CA TRP A 52 0.41 -3.61 6.63
C TRP A 52 0.45 -2.09 6.63
N LEU A 53 1.52 -1.50 7.15
CA LEU A 53 1.71 -0.04 7.20
C LEU A 53 1.66 0.61 5.81
N ARG A 54 2.26 -0.02 4.79
CA ARG A 54 2.21 0.50 3.43
C ARG A 54 0.78 0.54 2.85
N GLN A 55 -0.10 -0.36 3.28
CA GLN A 55 -1.51 -0.38 2.84
C GLN A 55 -2.29 0.77 3.49
N GLU A 56 -1.96 1.15 4.74
CA GLU A 56 -2.53 2.34 5.39
C GLU A 56 -2.17 3.63 4.65
N LYS A 57 -1.07 3.64 3.89
CA LYS A 57 -0.64 4.71 2.97
C LYS A 57 -1.06 4.49 1.53
N SER A 58 -1.79 3.41 1.25
CA SER A 58 -2.14 2.99 -0.11
C SER A 58 -0.93 2.87 -1.05
N TYR A 59 0.26 2.52 -0.55
CA TYR A 59 1.41 2.33 -1.42
C TYR A 59 1.24 1.02 -2.20
N ARG A 60 1.24 1.13 -3.53
CA ARG A 60 1.10 -0.01 -4.44
C ARG A 60 2.39 -0.82 -4.43
N ALA A 61 2.28 -2.14 -4.52
CA ALA A 61 3.42 -3.04 -4.63
C ALA A 61 3.49 -3.72 -6.00
N PHE A 62 4.71 -3.91 -6.50
CA PHE A 62 4.94 -4.67 -7.73
C PHE A 62 4.69 -6.16 -7.50
N GLY A 63 3.99 -6.80 -8.43
CA GLY A 63 3.52 -8.19 -8.31
C GLY A 63 2.16 -8.34 -7.62
N THR A 64 1.57 -7.25 -7.11
CA THR A 64 0.22 -7.23 -6.52
C THR A 64 -0.64 -6.17 -7.21
N GLU A 65 -0.57 -4.90 -6.79
CA GLU A 65 -1.29 -3.79 -7.42
C GLU A 65 -0.69 -3.42 -8.77
N LEU A 66 0.64 -3.52 -8.92
CA LEU A 66 1.35 -3.20 -10.16
C LEU A 66 1.76 -4.48 -10.86
N GLY A 67 1.36 -4.61 -12.12
CA GLY A 67 1.62 -5.78 -12.94
C GLY A 67 1.22 -5.54 -14.39
N ARG A 68 1.02 -6.63 -15.14
CA ARG A 68 0.62 -6.56 -16.54
C ARG A 68 -0.88 -6.33 -16.76
N ASP A 69 -1.67 -6.49 -15.71
CA ASP A 69 -3.14 -6.53 -15.80
C ASP A 69 -3.78 -5.14 -15.80
N ALA A 70 -3.09 -4.13 -15.25
CA ALA A 70 -3.58 -2.77 -15.09
C ALA A 70 -2.54 -1.75 -15.56
N THR A 71 -3.02 -0.66 -16.17
CA THR A 71 -2.13 0.46 -16.52
C THR A 71 -1.77 1.30 -15.29
N PRO A 72 -0.68 2.09 -15.34
CA PRO A 72 -0.33 3.00 -14.24
C PRO A 72 -1.45 3.98 -13.84
N ILE A 73 -2.26 4.44 -14.80
CA ILE A 73 -3.43 5.30 -14.51
C ILE A 73 -4.52 4.52 -13.78
N GLU A 74 -4.82 3.28 -14.20
CA GLU A 74 -5.76 2.40 -13.49
C GLU A 74 -5.28 2.08 -12.05
N ALA A 75 -3.97 2.03 -11.84
CA ALA A 75 -3.36 1.80 -10.53
C ALA A 75 -3.38 3.02 -9.58
N GLY A 76 -3.84 4.20 -10.04
CA GLY A 76 -3.83 5.44 -9.26
C GLY A 76 -2.43 6.08 -9.16
N LEU A 77 -1.57 5.88 -10.16
CA LEU A 77 -0.22 6.45 -10.22
C LEU A 77 -0.13 7.68 -11.12
N ASP A 78 -1.24 8.33 -11.45
CA ASP A 78 -1.31 9.50 -12.32
C ASP A 78 -0.36 10.62 -11.90
N ARG A 79 -0.19 10.87 -10.59
CA ARG A 79 0.79 11.85 -10.07
C ARG A 79 2.25 11.58 -10.44
N PHE A 80 2.58 10.35 -10.86
CA PHE A 80 3.91 9.94 -11.26
C PHE A 80 4.07 9.90 -12.79
N ILE A 81 3.02 10.20 -13.54
CA ILE A 81 3.00 10.13 -15.00
C ILE A 81 3.05 11.55 -15.55
N ASP A 82 4.15 11.88 -16.21
CA ASP A 82 4.29 13.14 -16.93
C ASP A 82 3.86 12.97 -18.40
N LEU A 83 2.58 13.26 -18.68
CA LEU A 83 2.02 13.14 -20.02
C LEU A 83 2.61 14.13 -21.05
N SER A 84 3.39 15.12 -20.60
CA SER A 84 4.10 16.04 -21.51
C SER A 84 5.33 15.38 -22.17
N LYS A 85 5.84 14.30 -21.59
CA LYS A 85 7.02 13.59 -22.08
C LYS A 85 6.65 12.45 -23.02
N GLU A 86 7.57 12.10 -23.90
CA GLU A 86 7.52 10.87 -24.68
C GLU A 86 8.13 9.72 -23.87
N PHE A 87 7.39 8.63 -23.75
CA PHE A 87 7.82 7.45 -23.01
C PHE A 87 7.19 6.17 -23.56
N HIS A 88 7.85 5.05 -23.30
CA HIS A 88 7.40 3.75 -23.78
C HIS A 88 6.03 3.38 -23.17
N GLY A 89 5.06 3.07 -24.04
CA GLY A 89 3.72 2.64 -23.63
C GLY A 89 2.69 3.76 -23.42
N LYS A 90 3.05 5.04 -23.62
CA LYS A 90 2.15 6.19 -23.48
C LYS A 90 0.86 6.05 -24.30
N GLU A 91 0.99 5.88 -25.62
CA GLU A 91 -0.16 5.80 -26.53
C GLU A 91 -1.04 4.58 -26.22
N ALA A 92 -0.43 3.42 -25.94
CA ALA A 92 -1.15 2.20 -25.60
C ALA A 92 -1.94 2.36 -24.28
N MET A 93 -1.35 3.01 -23.27
CA MET A 93 -2.03 3.32 -22.01
C MET A 93 -3.20 4.27 -22.25
N LEU A 94 -3.02 5.34 -23.02
CA LEU A 94 -4.09 6.31 -23.32
C LEU A 94 -5.24 5.67 -24.11
N ALA A 95 -4.92 4.83 -25.09
CA ALA A 95 -5.92 4.09 -25.87
C ALA A 95 -6.70 3.07 -25.02
N THR A 96 -6.07 2.48 -24.01
CA THR A 96 -6.72 1.55 -23.06
C THR A 96 -7.76 2.27 -22.18
N GLY A 97 -7.48 3.53 -21.81
CA GLY A 97 -8.33 4.28 -20.89
C GLY A 97 -8.38 3.69 -19.48
N ILE A 98 -9.47 3.96 -18.75
CA ILE A 98 -9.66 3.50 -17.36
C ILE A 98 -10.80 2.48 -17.33
N ARG A 99 -10.46 1.19 -17.34
CA ARG A 99 -11.44 0.09 -17.26
C ARG A 99 -11.70 -0.32 -15.82
N SER A 100 -10.71 -0.12 -14.95
CA SER A 100 -10.77 -0.38 -13.52
C SER A 100 -9.94 0.64 -12.73
N LYS A 101 -10.19 0.75 -11.43
CA LYS A 101 -9.42 1.62 -10.52
C LYS A 101 -8.96 0.83 -9.30
N CYS A 102 -7.69 1.01 -8.93
CA CYS A 102 -7.14 0.48 -7.69
C CYS A 102 -7.60 1.34 -6.50
N VAL A 103 -8.32 0.73 -5.56
CA VAL A 103 -8.89 1.36 -4.37
C VAL A 103 -8.30 0.76 -3.09
N THR A 104 -8.36 1.54 -2.01
CA THR A 104 -8.11 1.06 -0.65
C THR A 104 -9.43 0.79 0.03
N LEU A 105 -9.51 -0.29 0.80
CA LEU A 105 -10.74 -0.80 1.40
C LEU A 105 -10.50 -1.07 2.89
N LEU A 106 -11.40 -0.57 3.74
CA LEU A 106 -11.53 -1.05 5.12
C LEU A 106 -12.59 -2.14 5.18
N ILE A 107 -12.32 -3.19 5.94
CA ILE A 107 -13.05 -4.45 5.89
C ILE A 107 -13.53 -4.79 7.29
N ASP A 108 -14.86 -4.95 7.42
CA ASP A 108 -15.51 -5.45 8.63
C ASP A 108 -15.58 -6.97 8.57
N GLY A 109 -14.41 -7.61 8.54
CA GLY A 109 -14.27 -9.04 8.31
C GLY A 109 -14.21 -9.90 9.58
N PRO A 110 -13.89 -11.19 9.43
CA PRO A 110 -13.92 -12.15 10.52
C PRO A 110 -12.82 -11.86 11.56
N SER A 111 -13.07 -12.18 12.83
CA SER A 111 -12.13 -11.91 13.93
C SER A 111 -10.91 -12.84 13.96
N ASP A 112 -10.91 -13.92 13.19
CA ASP A 112 -9.92 -15.01 13.25
C ASP A 112 -9.02 -15.13 12.01
N CYS A 113 -9.22 -14.28 10.99
CA CYS A 113 -8.35 -14.25 9.82
C CYS A 113 -8.40 -12.91 9.07
N ASP A 114 -7.27 -12.52 8.48
CA ASP A 114 -7.14 -11.34 7.63
C ASP A 114 -7.15 -11.71 6.14
N PRO A 115 -7.58 -10.81 5.24
CA PRO A 115 -7.43 -11.03 3.81
C PRO A 115 -5.96 -11.06 3.39
N TRP A 116 -5.64 -11.84 2.36
CA TRP A 116 -4.28 -11.98 1.83
C TRP A 116 -4.04 -11.14 0.57
N GLY A 117 -5.08 -10.89 -0.24
CA GLY A 117 -4.94 -10.26 -1.55
C GLY A 117 -5.13 -11.25 -2.68
N LYS A 118 -6.37 -11.74 -2.83
CA LYS A 118 -6.91 -12.55 -3.94
C LYS A 118 -8.44 -12.72 -3.86
N GLU A 119 -9.02 -12.32 -2.75
CA GLU A 119 -10.43 -12.42 -2.41
C GLU A 119 -11.29 -11.67 -3.43
N ALA A 120 -12.46 -12.23 -3.73
CA ALA A 120 -13.39 -11.60 -4.66
C ALA A 120 -14.08 -10.40 -3.99
N LEU A 121 -14.14 -9.29 -4.70
CA LEU A 121 -15.01 -8.17 -4.36
C LEU A 121 -16.35 -8.36 -5.08
N VAL A 122 -17.43 -8.15 -4.36
CA VAL A 122 -18.79 -8.57 -4.73
C VAL A 122 -19.79 -7.44 -4.49
N VAL A 123 -20.75 -7.28 -5.39
CA VAL A 123 -21.95 -6.45 -5.23
C VAL A 123 -23.15 -7.28 -5.68
N ASN A 124 -24.20 -7.37 -4.86
CA ASN A 124 -25.42 -8.11 -5.19
C ASN A 124 -25.17 -9.56 -5.67
N GLY A 125 -24.16 -10.23 -5.10
CA GLY A 125 -23.75 -11.58 -5.48
C GLY A 125 -22.87 -11.68 -6.73
N GLU A 126 -22.70 -10.61 -7.49
CA GLU A 126 -21.84 -10.56 -8.68
C GLU A 126 -20.40 -10.17 -8.30
N LYS A 127 -19.41 -10.87 -8.86
CA LYS A 127 -18.00 -10.49 -8.70
C LYS A 127 -17.70 -9.25 -9.54
N ILE A 128 -17.35 -8.15 -8.88
CA ILE A 128 -17.00 -6.87 -9.53
C ILE A 128 -15.49 -6.61 -9.58
N GLY A 129 -14.69 -7.44 -8.91
CA GLY A 129 -13.27 -7.19 -8.74
C GLY A 129 -12.58 -8.21 -7.85
N ARG A 130 -11.37 -7.86 -7.41
CA ARG A 130 -10.64 -8.64 -6.41
C ARG A 130 -9.72 -7.76 -5.59
N LEU A 131 -9.41 -8.22 -4.38
CA LEU A 131 -8.25 -7.76 -3.66
C LEU A 131 -6.97 -8.20 -4.38
N THR A 132 -5.98 -7.32 -4.36
CA THR A 132 -4.59 -7.55 -4.79
C THR A 132 -3.67 -7.68 -3.58
N SER A 133 -4.01 -7.02 -2.48
CA SER A 133 -3.33 -7.10 -1.19
C SER A 133 -4.34 -7.05 -0.05
N GLY A 134 -3.96 -7.64 1.09
CA GLY A 134 -4.76 -7.57 2.32
C GLY A 134 -3.89 -7.64 3.58
N GLY A 135 -4.50 -7.35 4.71
CA GLY A 135 -3.90 -7.49 6.03
C GLY A 135 -4.70 -6.80 7.12
N TRP A 136 -4.03 -6.51 8.23
CA TRP A 136 -4.59 -5.81 9.37
C TRP A 136 -4.04 -4.39 9.46
N SER A 137 -4.90 -3.40 9.66
CA SER A 137 -4.50 -2.05 10.02
C SER A 137 -4.56 -1.88 11.54
N VAL A 138 -3.42 -1.54 12.12
CA VAL A 138 -3.34 -1.18 13.54
C VAL A 138 -3.91 0.22 13.75
N ALA A 139 -3.72 1.14 12.80
CA ALA A 139 -4.22 2.51 12.89
C ALA A 139 -5.76 2.57 12.94
N PHE A 140 -6.43 1.69 12.19
CA PHE A 140 -7.90 1.66 12.12
C PHE A 140 -8.54 0.57 12.97
N GLY A 141 -7.77 -0.37 13.52
CA GLY A 141 -8.30 -1.51 14.27
C GLY A 141 -9.23 -2.38 13.43
N LYS A 142 -8.97 -2.47 12.12
CA LYS A 142 -9.77 -3.18 11.13
C LYS A 142 -8.86 -3.88 10.12
N GLN A 143 -9.42 -4.83 9.39
CA GLN A 143 -8.77 -5.34 8.20
C GLN A 143 -8.71 -4.26 7.12
N ILE A 144 -7.64 -4.30 6.33
CA ILE A 144 -7.40 -3.39 5.23
C ILE A 144 -6.99 -4.19 4.00
N GLY A 145 -7.35 -3.69 2.82
CA GLY A 145 -6.90 -4.26 1.57
C GLY A 145 -6.82 -3.22 0.46
N MET A 146 -6.13 -3.60 -0.61
CA MET A 146 -6.17 -2.88 -1.87
C MET A 146 -6.71 -3.81 -2.94
N GLY A 147 -7.41 -3.27 -3.92
CA GLY A 147 -8.01 -4.08 -4.98
C GLY A 147 -8.49 -3.25 -6.15
N TYR A 148 -8.86 -3.92 -7.23
CA TYR A 148 -9.39 -3.26 -8.42
C TYR A 148 -10.89 -3.45 -8.51
N VAL A 149 -11.60 -2.34 -8.78
CA VAL A 149 -13.05 -2.29 -9.00
C VAL A 149 -13.36 -1.47 -10.27
N ARG A 150 -14.60 -1.58 -10.75
CA ARG A 150 -15.10 -0.74 -11.85
C ARG A 150 -15.11 0.74 -11.44
N PRO A 151 -14.86 1.72 -12.34
CA PRO A 151 -14.66 3.12 -11.96
C PRO A 151 -15.82 3.79 -11.20
N ASP A 152 -17.06 3.41 -11.46
CA ASP A 152 -18.27 3.89 -10.76
C ASP A 152 -18.36 3.36 -9.31
N LEU A 153 -17.70 2.24 -9.00
CA LEU A 153 -17.62 1.66 -7.67
C LEU A 153 -16.38 2.12 -6.89
N ALA A 154 -15.54 2.95 -7.49
CA ALA A 154 -14.31 3.45 -6.88
C ALA A 154 -14.49 4.77 -6.11
N VAL A 155 -15.73 5.18 -5.86
CA VAL A 155 -16.03 6.42 -5.14
C VAL A 155 -15.86 6.18 -3.64
N VAL A 156 -15.16 7.08 -2.94
CA VAL A 156 -15.02 7.03 -1.48
C VAL A 156 -16.40 6.94 -0.81
N GLY A 157 -16.53 6.07 0.18
CA GLY A 157 -17.79 5.75 0.87
C GLY A 157 -18.62 4.66 0.20
N THR A 158 -18.22 4.17 -0.99
CA THR A 158 -18.92 3.07 -1.66
C THR A 158 -18.82 1.80 -0.81
N LYS A 159 -19.98 1.22 -0.51
CA LYS A 159 -20.09 -0.05 0.23
C LYS A 159 -20.14 -1.21 -0.75
N LEU A 160 -19.29 -2.21 -0.51
CA LEU A 160 -19.19 -3.44 -1.28
C LEU A 160 -19.14 -4.61 -0.30
N GLN A 161 -18.94 -5.83 -0.82
CA GLN A 161 -18.64 -7.00 0.00
C GLN A 161 -17.36 -7.67 -0.47
N VAL A 162 -16.62 -8.28 0.45
CA VAL A 162 -15.47 -9.16 0.15
C VAL A 162 -15.78 -10.58 0.57
N ARG A 163 -15.38 -11.55 -0.25
CA ARG A 163 -15.52 -12.97 0.08
C ARG A 163 -14.28 -13.51 0.79
N ILE A 164 -14.37 -13.74 2.09
CA ILE A 164 -13.32 -14.33 2.94
C ILE A 164 -13.83 -15.64 3.50
N MET A 165 -13.07 -16.73 3.33
CA MET A 165 -13.43 -18.08 3.82
C MET A 165 -14.89 -18.48 3.50
N ARG A 166 -15.33 -18.19 2.26
CA ARG A 166 -16.69 -18.45 1.71
C ARG A 166 -17.81 -17.55 2.23
N ALA A 167 -17.60 -16.80 3.31
CA ALA A 167 -18.54 -15.79 3.82
C ALA A 167 -18.36 -14.44 3.12
N LEU A 168 -19.40 -13.60 3.16
CA LEU A 168 -19.35 -12.23 2.66
C LEU A 168 -19.25 -11.27 3.85
N TRP A 169 -18.35 -10.30 3.74
CA TRP A 169 -18.10 -9.29 4.76
C TRP A 169 -18.17 -7.91 4.13
N ASP A 170 -18.71 -6.95 4.87
CA ASP A 170 -18.90 -5.60 4.36
C ASP A 170 -17.56 -4.88 4.27
N VAL A 171 -17.40 -4.10 3.21
CA VAL A 171 -16.20 -3.28 2.98
C VAL A 171 -16.60 -1.90 2.50
N GLU A 172 -15.74 -0.93 2.77
CA GLU A 172 -15.90 0.46 2.35
C GLU A 172 -14.67 0.92 1.58
N VAL A 173 -14.90 1.52 0.42
CA VAL A 173 -13.86 2.26 -0.31
C VAL A 173 -13.51 3.51 0.47
N VAL A 174 -12.25 3.64 0.86
CA VAL A 174 -11.73 4.82 1.57
C VAL A 174 -10.85 5.67 0.65
N GLU A 175 -10.54 6.89 1.09
CA GLU A 175 -9.60 7.76 0.39
C GLU A 175 -8.23 7.09 0.18
N ASP A 176 -7.49 7.59 -0.81
CA ASP A 176 -6.11 7.18 -1.00
C ASP A 176 -5.23 7.71 0.14
N SER A 177 -4.37 6.85 0.69
CA SER A 177 -3.59 7.11 1.90
C SER A 177 -4.46 7.51 3.11
N PRO A 178 -5.39 6.65 3.57
CA PRO A 178 -6.30 6.99 4.67
C PRO A 178 -5.57 7.31 5.98
N PHE A 179 -4.37 6.75 6.19
CA PHE A 179 -3.50 7.17 7.29
C PHE A 179 -2.60 8.33 6.88
N ASP A 180 -2.66 9.44 7.63
CA ASP A 180 -1.89 10.66 7.38
C ASP A 180 -1.94 11.11 5.90
N PRO A 181 -3.13 11.45 5.36
CA PRO A 181 -3.28 11.75 3.93
C PRO A 181 -2.48 12.97 3.46
N SER A 182 -2.17 13.91 4.38
CA SER A 182 -1.32 15.07 4.09
C SER A 182 0.18 14.76 4.11
N ASN A 183 0.56 13.54 4.49
CA ASN A 183 1.94 13.12 4.72
C ASN A 183 2.66 14.06 5.71
N ALA A 184 1.97 14.52 6.75
CA ALA A 184 2.53 15.42 7.74
C ALA A 184 3.66 14.74 8.52
N ARG A 185 3.53 13.45 8.85
CA ARG A 185 4.48 12.71 9.69
C ARG A 185 5.84 12.51 9.01
N ILE A 186 5.84 12.09 7.75
CA ILE A 186 7.08 11.90 6.98
C ILE A 186 7.79 13.23 6.66
N ARG A 187 7.06 14.35 6.68
CA ARG A 187 7.56 15.70 6.37
C ARG A 187 8.07 16.49 7.57
N ILE A 188 7.94 15.96 8.79
CA ILE A 188 8.48 16.62 10.00
C ILE A 188 9.96 16.93 9.80
N ASN A 189 10.38 18.18 9.97
CA ASN A 189 11.81 18.51 9.96
C ASN A 189 12.43 17.95 11.24
N GLY A 190 13.47 17.14 11.08
CA GLY A 190 14.34 16.71 12.17
C GLY A 190 15.37 17.78 12.52
#